data_AF-A0A956KTB4-F1
#
_entry.id   AF-A0A956KTB4-F1
#
_cell.length_a   1.000
_cell.length_b   1.000
_cell.length_c   1.000
_cell.angle_alpha   90.00
_cell.angle_beta   90.00
_cell.angle_gamma   90.00
#
_symmetry.space_group_name_H-M   'P 1'
#
loop_
_entity.id
_entity.type
_entity.pdbx_description
1 polymer ?
#
loop_
_entity_poly.entity_id
_entity_poly.type
_entity_poly.pdbx_seq_one_letter_code
_entity_poly.pdbx_strand_id
1 'polypeptide(L)'
;DPADARFDEILVWRDEDGDKQSVPWELQTLAQEGVTSIELEHEVRVECDDRGNCGRERSRFEFVGGSGELRVGEVVDVYPACR
;
A
#
# COMPACT_ATOMS: atom_id res chain seq x y z
N ASP A 1 -9.76 3.90 -9.33
CA ASP A 1 -10.41 2.57 -9.21
C ASP A 1 -10.21 1.82 -10.53
N PRO A 2 -10.71 0.58 -10.73
CA PRO A 2 -10.54 -0.16 -11.99
C PRO A 2 -11.09 0.50 -13.25
N ALA A 3 -11.87 1.58 -13.15
CA ALA A 3 -12.30 2.35 -14.32
C ALA A 3 -11.20 3.32 -14.81
N ASP A 4 -10.21 3.63 -13.99
CA ASP A 4 -9.07 4.47 -14.37
C ASP A 4 -8.12 3.71 -15.31
N ALA A 5 -7.79 4.32 -16.44
CA ALA A 5 -7.00 3.70 -17.51
C ALA A 5 -5.60 3.19 -17.09
N ARG A 6 -5.10 3.61 -15.93
CA ARG A 6 -3.77 3.28 -15.40
C ARG A 6 -3.83 2.50 -14.09
N PHE A 7 -5.02 2.15 -13.59
CA PHE A 7 -5.16 1.42 -12.32
C PHE A 7 -4.42 0.09 -12.35
N ASP A 8 -4.51 -0.61 -13.49
CA ASP A 8 -3.90 -1.92 -13.72
C ASP A 8 -2.36 -1.89 -13.81
N GLU A 9 -1.77 -0.68 -13.93
CA GLU A 9 -0.32 -0.48 -13.97
C GLU A 9 0.30 -0.38 -12.57
N ILE A 10 -0.53 -0.18 -11.55
CA ILE A 10 -0.06 -0.06 -10.17
C ILE A 10 0.20 -1.46 -9.60
N LEU A 11 1.39 -1.65 -9.06
CA LEU A 11 1.83 -2.88 -8.44
C LEU A 11 2.04 -2.69 -6.94
N VAL A 12 1.76 -3.73 -6.18
CA VAL A 12 2.14 -3.90 -4.78
C VAL A 12 3.43 -4.72 -4.76
N TRP A 13 4.45 -4.19 -4.12
CA TRP A 13 5.71 -4.90 -3.88
C TRP A 13 5.78 -5.35 -2.43
N ARG A 14 6.08 -6.64 -2.22
CA ARG A 14 6.50 -7.18 -0.93
C ARG A 14 7.91 -7.71 -1.07
N ASP A 15 8.84 -7.09 -0.35
CA ASP A 15 10.21 -7.59 -0.22
C ASP A 15 10.18 -8.86 0.64
N GLU A 16 10.05 -10.02 0.00
CA GLU A 16 9.84 -11.31 0.66
C GLU A 16 11.14 -11.88 1.23
N ASP A 17 12.29 -11.48 0.67
CA ASP A 17 13.62 -11.92 1.13
C ASP A 17 14.42 -10.83 1.87
N GLY A 18 13.96 -9.58 1.87
CA GLY A 18 14.53 -8.48 2.64
C GLY A 18 15.77 -7.85 2.01
N ASP A 19 16.03 -8.11 0.72
CA ASP A 19 17.23 -7.64 0.02
C ASP A 19 17.07 -6.25 -0.61
N LYS A 20 15.84 -5.69 -0.57
CA LYS A 20 15.45 -4.38 -1.11
C LYS A 20 15.57 -4.25 -2.63
N GLN A 21 15.63 -5.35 -3.35
CA GLN A 21 15.65 -5.39 -4.81
C GLN A 21 14.34 -5.99 -5.31
N SER A 22 13.53 -5.17 -5.97
CA SER A 22 12.27 -5.67 -6.52
C SER A 22 12.52 -6.63 -7.69
N VAL A 23 11.92 -7.81 -7.61
CA VAL A 23 11.93 -8.84 -8.65
C VAL A 23 10.50 -9.28 -9.01
N PRO A 24 10.26 -9.83 -10.22
CA PRO A 24 8.89 -10.04 -10.70
C PRO A 24 7.99 -10.94 -9.84
N TRP A 25 8.53 -11.87 -9.06
CA TRP A 25 7.74 -12.77 -8.22
C TRP A 25 7.27 -12.13 -6.90
N GLU A 26 7.83 -10.96 -6.56
CA GLU A 26 7.45 -10.14 -5.40
C GLU A 26 6.39 -9.08 -5.73
N LEU A 27 6.02 -8.97 -7.00
CA LEU A 27 5.09 -7.97 -7.51
C LEU A 27 3.72 -8.60 -7.73
N GLN A 28 2.69 -7.96 -7.20
CA GLN A 28 1.29 -8.28 -7.47
C GLN A 28 0.56 -7.03 -7.98
N THR A 29 -0.43 -7.21 -8.86
CA THR A 29 -1.31 -6.12 -9.27
C THR A 29 -2.30 -5.78 -8.15
N LEU A 30 -2.86 -4.56 -8.19
CA LEU A 30 -3.96 -4.19 -7.30
C LEU A 30 -5.13 -5.19 -7.35
N ALA A 31 -5.44 -5.72 -8.55
CA ALA A 31 -6.51 -6.70 -8.72
C ALA A 31 -6.19 -8.06 -8.08
N GLN A 32 -4.92 -8.52 -8.13
CA GLN A 32 -4.49 -9.74 -7.44
C GLN A 32 -4.58 -9.60 -5.91
N GLU A 33 -4.32 -8.39 -5.40
CA GLU A 33 -4.46 -8.01 -3.99
C GLU A 33 -5.91 -7.67 -3.59
N GLY A 34 -6.86 -7.74 -4.53
CA GLY A 34 -8.27 -7.45 -4.29
C GLY A 34 -8.57 -5.97 -4.05
N VAL A 35 -7.64 -5.05 -4.31
CA VAL A 35 -7.83 -3.60 -4.14
C VAL A 35 -8.79 -3.07 -5.20
N THR A 36 -9.80 -2.33 -4.76
CA THR A 36 -10.91 -1.82 -5.58
C THR A 36 -10.93 -0.31 -5.67
N SER A 37 -10.37 0.41 -4.70
CA SER A 37 -10.26 1.86 -4.73
C SER A 37 -9.10 2.32 -3.85
N ILE A 38 -8.50 3.46 -4.21
CA ILE A 38 -7.51 4.17 -3.40
C ILE A 38 -8.00 5.62 -3.31
N GLU A 39 -8.19 6.13 -2.10
CA GLU A 39 -8.62 7.50 -1.87
C GLU A 39 -7.48 8.48 -2.13
N LEU A 40 -7.77 9.60 -2.78
CA LEU A 40 -6.76 10.61 -3.11
C LEU A 40 -6.64 11.69 -2.02
N GLU A 41 -7.70 11.89 -1.25
CA GLU A 41 -7.64 12.72 -0.04
C GLU A 41 -6.83 12.02 1.05
N HIS A 42 -5.98 12.78 1.74
CA HIS A 42 -5.19 12.29 2.86
C HIS A 42 -5.25 13.26 4.03
N GLU A 43 -5.00 12.73 5.22
CA GLU A 43 -4.72 13.52 6.42
C GLU A 43 -3.26 13.38 6.84
N VAL A 44 -2.75 14.35 7.60
CA VAL A 44 -1.42 14.27 8.21
C VAL A 44 -1.57 13.79 9.65
N ARG A 45 -1.13 12.56 9.92
CA ARG A 45 -1.12 11.93 11.25
C ARG A 45 0.21 11.20 11.46
N VAL A 46 1.12 11.87 12.15
CA VAL A 46 2.48 11.40 12.41
C VAL A 46 2.49 10.35 13.51
N GLU A 47 2.96 9.16 13.20
CA GLU A 47 3.24 8.10 14.17
C GLU A 47 4.62 7.51 13.85
N CYS A 48 5.51 7.47 14.83
CA CYS A 48 6.85 6.92 14.68
C CYS A 48 7.02 5.69 15.56
N ASP A 49 7.77 4.70 15.07
CA ASP A 49 8.19 3.54 15.86
C ASP A 49 9.47 3.83 16.68
N ASP A 50 9.81 2.94 17.60
CA ASP A 50 11.03 3.03 18.43
C ASP A 50 12.34 2.98 17.60
N ARG A 51 12.24 2.57 16.33
CA ARG A 51 13.35 2.49 15.38
C ARG A 51 13.54 3.78 14.59
N GLY A 52 12.69 4.79 14.83
CA GLY A 52 12.72 6.11 14.20
C GLY A 52 12.09 6.17 12.80
N ASN A 53 11.36 5.13 12.37
CA ASN A 53 10.59 5.18 11.13
C ASN A 53 9.26 5.87 11.41
N CYS A 54 8.84 6.79 10.56
CA CYS A 54 7.62 7.58 10.77
C CYS A 54 6.65 7.42 9.61
N GLY A 55 5.40 7.06 9.88
CA GLY A 55 4.28 7.22 8.94
C GLY A 55 3.65 8.60 9.14
N ARG A 56 3.46 9.38 8.08
CA ARG A 56 3.03 10.79 8.17
C ARG A 56 1.71 11.06 7.46
N GLU A 57 1.64 10.93 6.14
CA GLU A 57 0.43 11.12 5.34
C GLU A 57 -0.34 9.80 5.30
N ARG A 58 -1.66 9.87 5.53
CA ARG A 58 -2.51 8.69 5.59
C ARG A 58 -3.75 8.89 4.74
N SER A 59 -4.00 7.92 3.88
CA SER A 59 -5.22 7.77 3.10
C SER A 59 -5.83 6.39 3.35
N ARG A 60 -6.96 6.10 2.72
CA ARG A 60 -7.64 4.82 2.77
C ARG A 60 -7.63 4.13 1.41
N PHE A 61 -7.72 2.81 1.42
CA PHE A 61 -8.04 2.03 0.24
C PHE A 61 -9.07 0.96 0.59
N GLU A 62 -9.89 0.56 -0.38
CA GLU A 62 -10.86 -0.52 -0.21
C GLU A 62 -10.37 -1.77 -0.92
N PHE A 63 -10.56 -2.93 -0.31
CA PHE A 63 -10.18 -4.21 -0.89
C PHE A 63 -11.15 -5.33 -0.50
N VAL A 64 -11.20 -6.37 -1.31
CA VAL A 64 -11.97 -7.59 -1.03
C VAL A 64 -11.08 -8.55 -0.22
N GLY A 65 -11.48 -8.83 1.02
CA GLY A 65 -10.79 -9.76 1.90
C GLY A 65 -10.92 -11.22 1.45
N GLY A 66 -10.16 -12.11 2.09
CA GLY A 66 -10.13 -13.54 1.72
C GLY A 66 -11.47 -14.29 1.84
N SER A 67 -12.45 -13.76 2.58
CA SER A 67 -13.82 -14.29 2.65
C SER A 67 -14.83 -13.57 1.75
N GLY A 68 -14.36 -12.67 0.87
CA GLY A 68 -15.18 -11.96 -0.12
C GLY A 68 -15.86 -10.68 0.38
N GLU A 69 -15.62 -10.28 1.63
CA GLU A 69 -16.13 -9.06 2.21
C GLU A 69 -15.29 -7.83 1.84
N LEU A 70 -15.96 -6.69 1.66
CA LEU A 70 -15.29 -5.41 1.49
C LEU A 70 -14.64 -4.98 2.82
N ARG A 71 -13.38 -4.60 2.76
CA ARG A 71 -12.57 -4.09 3.87
C ARG A 71 -11.92 -2.77 3.49
N VAL A 72 -11.55 -2.00 4.51
CA VAL A 72 -10.81 -0.76 4.36
C VAL A 72 -9.44 -0.93 5.02
N GLY A 73 -8.39 -0.56 4.30
CA GLY A 73 -7.02 -0.43 4.83
C GLY A 73 -6.53 1.02 4.76
N GLU A 74 -5.33 1.27 5.29
CA GLU A 74 -4.66 2.56 5.19
C GLU A 74 -3.51 2.50 4.17
N VAL A 75 -3.39 3.55 3.35
CA VAL A 75 -2.15 3.86 2.61
C VAL A 75 -1.38 4.87 3.44
N VAL A 76 -0.11 4.60 3.72
CA VAL A 76 0.72 5.44 4.58
C VAL A 76 1.99 5.84 3.84
N ASP A 77 2.27 7.14 3.78
CA ASP A 77 3.60 7.64 3.37
C ASP A 77 4.57 7.47 4.55
N VAL A 78 5.65 6.73 4.31
CA VAL A 78 6.61 6.32 5.33
C VAL A 78 7.94 6.99 5.07
N TYR A 79 8.51 7.53 6.14
CA TYR A 79 9.82 8.16 6.23
C TYR A 79 10.71 7.24 7.09
N PRO A 80 11.47 6.32 6.47
CA PRO A 80 12.38 5.46 7.20
C PRO A 80 13.49 6.28 7.86
N ALA A 81 13.97 5.83 9.02
CA ALA A 81 15.15 6.44 9.63
C ALA A 81 16.34 6.35 8.66
N CYS A 82 17.09 7.45 8.50
CA CYS A 82 18.36 7.41 7.78
C CYS A 82 19.32 6.49 8.54
N ARG A 83 19.74 5.41 7.89
CA ARG A 83 20.66 4.40 8.42
C ARG A 83 21.84 4.23 7.49
#